data_AF-A0A7S0BV39-F1
#
_entry.id   AF-A0A7S0BV39-F1
#
_cell.length_a   1.000
_cell.length_b   1.000
_cell.length_c   1.000
_cell.angle_alpha   90.00
_cell.angle_beta   90.00
_cell.angle_gamma   90.00
#
_symmetry.space_group_name_H-M   'P 1'
#
loop_
_entity.id
_entity.type
_entity.pdbx_description
1 polymer ?
#
loop_
_entity_poly.entity_id
_entity_poly.type
_entity_poly.pdbx_seq_one_letter_code
_entity_poly.pdbx_strand_id
1 'polypeptide(L)'
;ESVAQRVKEHVSWGPQRLESAINEYRRWLYLLKAKPSDMVLWMPSEDIDEIWHAHILRTRKYTRDCHNLFGYYAHHDIIPDEKEDTEEDTDDCVLLTKRNEMLKLYASFFDERPVLWYGNLDLQ
;
A
#
# COMPACT_ATOMS: atom_id res chain seq x y z
N GLU A 1 -14.41 11.56 -13.06
CA GLU A 1 -14.75 11.25 -11.66
C GLU A 1 -13.50 10.70 -10.96
N SER A 2 -13.20 11.16 -9.75
CA SER A 2 -11.89 10.94 -9.10
C SER A 2 -11.84 9.63 -8.31
N VAL A 3 -10.63 9.20 -7.94
CA VAL A 3 -10.42 8.08 -7.00
C VAL A 3 -11.12 8.36 -5.67
N ALA A 4 -10.97 9.59 -5.16
CA ALA A 4 -11.62 10.07 -3.94
C ALA A 4 -13.15 9.96 -3.97
N GLN A 5 -13.77 10.17 -5.13
CA GLN A 5 -15.23 10.12 -5.24
C GLN A 5 -15.77 8.69 -5.17
N ARG A 6 -15.08 7.71 -5.78
CA ARG A 6 -15.46 6.29 -5.69
C ARG A 6 -15.31 5.73 -4.28
N VAL A 7 -14.22 6.09 -3.59
CA VAL A 7 -13.98 5.59 -2.23
C VAL A 7 -15.08 6.08 -1.28
N LYS A 8 -15.55 7.32 -1.43
CA LYS A 8 -16.69 7.85 -0.66
C LYS A 8 -18.01 7.12 -0.91
N GLU A 9 -18.18 6.49 -2.07
CA GLU A 9 -19.41 5.77 -2.44
C GLU A 9 -19.42 4.33 -1.88
N HIS A 10 -18.25 3.75 -1.64
CA HIS A 10 -18.10 2.36 -1.19
C HIS A 10 -17.68 2.25 0.29
N VAL A 11 -17.08 3.30 0.86
CA VAL A 11 -16.66 3.32 2.26
C VAL A 11 -17.01 4.66 2.90
N SER A 12 -17.69 4.62 4.05
CA SER A 12 -18.10 5.82 4.82
C SER A 12 -16.91 6.47 5.54
N TRP A 13 -15.99 7.09 4.80
CA TRP A 13 -14.85 7.81 5.35
C TRP A 13 -15.13 9.30 5.55
N GLY A 14 -14.70 9.83 6.69
CA GLY A 14 -14.61 11.28 6.90
C GLY A 14 -13.58 11.93 5.97
N PRO A 15 -13.70 13.24 5.67
CA PRO A 15 -12.83 13.92 4.71
C PRO A 15 -11.35 13.85 5.11
N GLN A 16 -11.04 13.90 6.41
CA GLN A 16 -9.67 13.82 6.91
C GLN A 16 -9.05 12.43 6.68
N ARG A 17 -9.78 11.34 6.95
CA ARG A 17 -9.29 9.97 6.71
C ARG A 17 -9.00 9.75 5.23
N LEU A 18 -9.91 10.21 4.37
CA LEU A 18 -9.73 10.10 2.92
C LEU A 18 -8.51 10.87 2.42
N GLU A 19 -8.28 12.08 2.91
CA GLU A 19 -7.12 12.88 2.54
C GLU A 19 -5.82 12.19 2.99
N SER A 20 -5.77 11.71 4.23
CA SER A 20 -4.63 10.94 4.75
C SER A 20 -4.38 9.67 3.93
N ALA A 21 -5.43 8.90 3.60
CA ALA A 21 -5.31 7.67 2.81
C ALA A 21 -4.77 7.94 1.40
N ILE A 22 -5.25 9.01 0.74
CA ILE A 22 -4.74 9.42 -0.58
C ILE A 22 -3.28 9.84 -0.51
N ASN A 23 -2.89 10.58 0.54
CA ASN A 23 -1.50 11.01 0.73
C ASN A 23 -0.58 9.81 1.01
N GLU A 24 -0.99 8.89 1.88
CA GLU A 24 -0.24 7.67 2.15
C GLU A 24 -0.15 6.75 0.93
N TYR A 25 -1.21 6.65 0.11
CA TYR A 25 -1.15 5.92 -1.16
C TYR A 25 -0.10 6.52 -2.11
N ARG A 26 -0.01 7.84 -2.21
CA ARG A 26 1.03 8.50 -3.02
C ARG A 26 2.44 8.24 -2.47
N ARG A 27 2.63 8.30 -1.15
CA ARG A 27 3.91 7.96 -0.50
C ARG A 27 4.26 6.49 -0.75
N TRP A 28 3.29 5.59 -0.66
CA TRP A 28 3.46 4.17 -0.96
C TRP A 28 3.86 3.91 -2.42
N LEU A 29 3.24 4.57 -3.41
CA LEU A 29 3.68 4.46 -4.82
C LEU A 29 5.12 4.96 -5.02
N TYR A 30 5.51 6.01 -4.30
CA TYR A 30 6.89 6.50 -4.34
C TYR A 30 7.87 5.44 -3.80
N LEU A 31 7.54 4.82 -2.66
CA LEU A 31 8.35 3.75 -2.09
C LEU A 31 8.42 2.51 -2.99
N LEU A 32 7.30 2.13 -3.62
CA LEU A 32 7.27 1.05 -4.60
C LEU A 32 8.24 1.28 -5.76
N LYS A 33 8.42 2.53 -6.18
CA LYS A 33 9.41 2.93 -7.19
C LYS A 33 10.84 2.95 -6.65
N ALA A 34 11.03 3.46 -5.42
CA ALA A 34 12.35 3.78 -4.88
C ALA A 34 13.02 2.62 -4.12
N LYS A 35 12.26 1.59 -3.75
CA LYS A 35 12.77 0.45 -2.99
C LYS A 35 13.92 -0.27 -3.71
N PRO A 36 14.82 -0.93 -2.97
CA PRO A 36 15.74 -1.92 -3.53
C PRO A 36 15.02 -3.00 -4.34
N SER A 37 15.69 -3.56 -5.36
CA SER A 37 15.08 -4.55 -6.26
C SER A 37 14.71 -5.85 -5.54
N ASP A 38 15.48 -6.23 -4.53
CA ASP A 38 15.33 -7.42 -3.68
C ASP A 38 14.33 -7.25 -2.53
N MET A 39 13.94 -6.01 -2.21
CA MET A 39 12.98 -5.73 -1.15
C MET A 39 11.54 -5.95 -1.63
N VAL A 40 10.72 -6.67 -0.87
CA VAL A 40 9.28 -6.80 -1.13
C VAL A 40 8.53 -5.71 -0.36
N LEU A 41 7.64 -4.98 -1.05
CA LEU A 41 6.80 -3.95 -0.43
C LEU A 41 5.38 -4.49 -0.33
N TRP A 42 4.94 -4.78 0.89
CA TRP A 42 3.62 -5.33 1.18
C TRP A 42 2.58 -4.21 1.26
N MET A 43 1.30 -4.57 1.17
CA MET A 43 0.22 -3.60 1.42
C MET A 43 0.22 -3.25 2.93
N PRO A 44 0.49 -1.99 3.33
CA PRO A 44 0.69 -1.70 4.74
C PRO A 44 -0.59 -1.26 5.46
N SER A 45 -1.70 -1.07 4.74
CA SER A 45 -2.97 -0.63 5.31
C SER A 45 -4.14 -0.93 4.38
N GLU A 46 -5.27 -1.35 4.94
CA GLU A 46 -6.55 -1.48 4.21
C GLU A 46 -6.96 -0.16 3.54
N ASP A 47 -6.66 0.98 4.17
CA ASP A 47 -7.00 2.29 3.61
C ASP A 47 -6.25 2.55 2.30
N ILE A 48 -4.98 2.17 2.24
CA ILE A 48 -4.13 2.36 1.06
C ILE A 48 -4.58 1.39 -0.04
N ASP A 49 -4.94 0.16 0.34
CA ASP A 49 -5.44 -0.86 -0.57
C ASP A 49 -6.72 -0.42 -1.26
N GLU A 50 -7.67 0.13 -0.50
CA GLU A 50 -8.93 0.62 -1.05
C GLU A 50 -8.73 1.80 -2.03
N ILE A 51 -7.80 2.71 -1.72
CA ILE A 51 -7.41 3.76 -2.68
C ILE A 51 -6.82 3.12 -3.95
N TRP A 52 -5.99 2.08 -3.82
CA TRP A 52 -5.36 1.41 -4.96
C TRP A 52 -6.41 0.70 -5.82
N HIS A 53 -7.36 -0.04 -5.23
CA HIS A 53 -8.49 -0.64 -5.93
C HIS A 53 -9.28 0.40 -6.73
N ALA A 54 -9.65 1.51 -6.09
CA ALA A 54 -10.35 2.60 -6.77
C ALA A 54 -9.54 3.22 -7.91
N HIS A 55 -8.20 3.25 -7.79
CA HIS A 55 -7.31 3.68 -8.87
C HIS A 55 -7.25 2.67 -10.02
N ILE A 56 -7.09 1.37 -9.76
CA ILE A 56 -7.08 0.29 -10.76
C ILE A 56 -8.36 0.30 -11.60
N LEU A 57 -9.52 0.49 -10.96
CA LEU A 57 -10.83 0.61 -11.63
C LEU A 57 -10.92 1.82 -12.58
N ARG A 58 -9.94 2.73 -12.57
CA ARG A 58 -9.75 3.77 -13.59
C ARG A 58 -8.69 3.31 -14.59
N THR A 59 -8.93 2.16 -15.22
CA THR A 59 -7.96 1.37 -16.01
C THR A 59 -7.06 2.20 -16.93
N ARG A 60 -7.61 3.13 -17.74
CA ARG A 60 -6.82 4.00 -18.63
C ARG A 60 -5.88 4.96 -17.88
N LYS A 61 -6.35 5.54 -16.78
CA LYS A 61 -5.55 6.44 -15.94
C LYS A 61 -4.49 5.64 -15.20
N TYR A 62 -4.87 4.54 -14.58
CA TYR A 62 -3.95 3.67 -13.85
C TYR A 62 -2.80 3.20 -14.73
N THR A 63 -3.11 2.66 -15.93
CA THR A 63 -2.09 2.22 -16.90
C THR A 63 -1.12 3.35 -17.25
N ARG A 64 -1.63 4.56 -17.50
CA ARG A 64 -0.80 5.72 -17.83
C ARG A 64 0.10 6.13 -16.66
N ASP A 65 -0.46 6.20 -15.46
CA ASP A 65 0.27 6.56 -14.26
C ASP A 65 1.36 5.53 -13.96
N CYS A 66 1.07 4.23 -14.12
CA CYS A 66 2.06 3.15 -13.99
C CYS A 66 3.22 3.30 -14.97
N HIS A 67 2.95 3.55 -16.26
CA HIS A 67 4.03 3.79 -17.23
C HIS A 67 4.84 5.05 -16.91
N ASN A 68 4.19 6.13 -16.46
CA ASN A 68 4.87 7.36 -16.11
C ASN A 68 5.74 7.22 -14.86
N LEU A 69 5.27 6.47 -13.86
CA LEU A 69 5.96 6.29 -12.59
C LEU A 69 7.02 5.21 -12.67
N PHE A 70 6.67 4.03 -13.19
CA PHE A 70 7.48 2.81 -13.12
C PHE A 70 8.03 2.36 -14.46
N GLY A 71 7.44 2.79 -15.57
CA GLY A 71 7.75 2.30 -16.93
C GLY A 71 6.99 1.03 -17.32
N TYR A 72 6.36 0.35 -16.36
CA TYR A 72 5.58 -0.89 -16.55
C TYR A 72 4.26 -0.83 -15.77
N TYR A 73 3.35 -1.76 -16.05
CA TYR A 73 2.10 -1.91 -15.31
C TYR A 73 2.37 -2.55 -13.94
N ALA A 74 2.09 -1.83 -12.85
CA ALA A 74 2.21 -2.39 -11.51
C ALA A 74 1.01 -3.30 -11.24
N HIS A 75 1.24 -4.60 -11.17
CA HIS A 75 0.20 -5.58 -10.88
C HIS A 75 -0.18 -5.52 -9.40
N HIS A 76 -1.48 -5.60 -9.12
CA HIS A 76 -2.00 -5.85 -7.78
C HIS A 76 -2.15 -7.37 -7.67
N ASP A 77 -1.10 -8.00 -7.18
CA ASP A 77 -1.06 -9.45 -7.02
C ASP A 77 -1.81 -9.80 -5.74
N ILE A 78 -2.90 -10.55 -5.90
CA ILE A 78 -3.66 -11.09 -4.76
C ILE A 78 -2.77 -12.14 -4.11
N ILE A 79 -2.35 -11.90 -2.88
CA ILE A 79 -1.88 -12.99 -2.03
C ILE A 79 -3.10 -13.88 -1.82
N PRO A 80 -3.07 -15.16 -2.26
CA PRO A 80 -4.21 -16.04 -2.11
C PRO A 80 -4.67 -16.05 -0.66
N ASP A 81 -5.98 -15.86 -0.42
CA ASP A 81 -6.60 -16.28 0.84
C ASP A 81 -6.26 -17.77 0.99
N GLU A 82 -5.32 -18.06 1.89
CA GLU A 82 -4.71 -19.37 2.15
C GLU A 82 -5.64 -20.55 1.83
N LYS A 83 -5.39 -21.30 0.74
CA LYS A 83 -5.61 -22.76 0.55
C LYS A 83 -4.88 -23.27 -0.71
N GLU A 84 -3.57 -23.10 -0.78
CA GLU A 84 -2.74 -24.19 -1.30
C GLU A 84 -1.96 -24.72 -0.10
N ASP A 85 -2.06 -26.03 0.15
CA ASP A 85 -1.42 -26.75 1.25
C ASP A 85 0.11 -26.74 1.11
N THR A 86 0.73 -25.57 1.24
CA THR A 86 2.16 -25.44 1.53
C THR A 86 2.26 -24.82 2.90
N GLU A 87 2.52 -25.67 3.89
CA GLU A 87 2.95 -25.31 5.25
C GLU A 87 4.28 -24.53 5.18
N GLU A 88 4.26 -23.31 4.65
CA GLU A 88 5.28 -22.31 5.00
C GLU A 88 4.69 -21.48 6.11
N ASP A 89 4.84 -21.98 7.34
CA ASP A 89 4.81 -21.17 8.57
C ASP A 89 5.77 -19.99 8.34
N THR A 90 5.29 -18.87 7.79
CA THR A 90 6.08 -17.65 7.75
C THR A 90 6.22 -17.16 9.18
N ASP A 91 7.34 -17.54 9.81
CA ASP A 91 7.76 -17.14 11.14
C ASP A 91 7.40 -15.65 11.39
N ASP A 92 6.66 -15.39 12.47
CA ASP A 92 6.28 -14.04 12.91
C ASP A 92 7.49 -13.08 12.91
N CYS A 93 8.68 -13.59 13.24
CA CYS A 93 9.91 -12.80 13.22
C CYS A 93 10.27 -12.29 11.82
N VAL A 94 9.98 -13.05 10.76
CA VAL A 94 10.20 -12.68 9.36
C VAL A 94 9.22 -11.59 8.94
N LEU A 95 7.93 -11.71 9.30
CA LEU A 95 6.92 -10.69 9.01
C LEU A 95 7.24 -9.37 9.74
N LEU A 96 7.61 -9.45 11.01
CA LEU A 96 8.06 -8.29 11.79
C LEU A 96 9.31 -7.63 11.20
N THR A 97 10.26 -8.44 10.70
CA THR A 97 11.47 -7.93 10.05
C THR A 97 11.13 -7.17 8.78
N LYS A 98 10.32 -7.74 7.87
CA LYS A 98 9.88 -7.08 6.64
C LYS A 98 9.11 -5.78 6.94
N ARG A 99 8.23 -5.80 7.94
CA ARG A 99 7.51 -4.61 8.42
C ARG A 99 8.49 -3.51 8.86
N ASN A 100 9.49 -3.86 9.66
CA ASN A 100 10.47 -2.91 10.17
C ASN A 100 11.35 -2.33 9.05
N GLU A 101 11.70 -3.12 8.04
CA GLU A 101 12.40 -2.64 6.85
C GLU A 101 11.56 -1.64 6.06
N MET A 102 10.28 -1.91 5.87
CA MET A 102 9.34 -0.97 5.23
C MET A 102 9.23 0.35 6.00
N LEU A 103 9.16 0.30 7.33
CA LEU A 103 9.12 1.50 8.18
C LEU A 103 10.44 2.30 8.12
N LYS A 104 11.59 1.61 8.08
CA LYS A 104 12.90 2.27 7.91
C LYS A 104 13.01 2.94 6.54
N LEU A 105 12.57 2.26 5.48
CA LEU A 105 12.56 2.84 4.13
C LEU A 105 11.66 4.08 4.10
N TYR A 106 10.46 4.00 4.68
CA TYR A 106 9.55 5.14 4.77
C TYR A 106 10.21 6.32 5.48
N ALA A 107 10.75 6.09 6.68
CA ALA A 107 11.39 7.13 7.48
C ALA A 107 12.58 7.76 6.75
N SER A 108 13.32 7.00 5.94
CA SER A 108 14.46 7.51 5.16
C SER A 108 14.09 8.53 4.08
N PHE A 109 12.83 8.55 3.63
CA PHE A 109 12.36 9.48 2.60
C PHE A 109 11.49 10.62 3.13
N PHE A 110 10.81 10.40 4.26
CA PHE A 110 9.80 11.34 4.75
C PHE A 110 10.09 11.89 6.13
N ASP A 111 11.15 11.44 6.81
CA ASP A 111 11.53 11.85 8.18
C ASP A 111 10.39 11.73 9.22
N GLU A 112 9.39 10.90 8.91
CA GLU A 112 8.14 10.73 9.66
C GLU A 112 7.80 9.23 9.77
N ARG A 113 6.90 8.88 10.69
CA ARG A 113 6.22 7.58 10.68
C ARG A 113 4.90 7.68 9.92
N PRO A 114 4.54 6.66 9.12
CA PRO A 114 3.25 6.63 8.46
C PRO A 114 2.12 6.52 9.48
N VAL A 115 1.09 7.38 9.34
CA VAL A 115 -0.01 7.46 10.31
C VAL A 115 -1.01 6.30 10.16
N LEU A 116 -1.18 5.78 8.93
CA LEU A 116 -2.20 4.78 8.61
C LEU A 116 -1.67 3.36 8.44
N TRP A 117 -0.35 3.15 8.49
CA TRP A 117 0.22 1.83 8.27
C TRP A 117 0.10 0.98 9.53
N TYR A 118 -0.34 -0.27 9.39
CA TYR A 118 -0.44 -1.29 10.43
C TYR A 118 -1.34 -0.95 11.65
N GLY A 119 -2.08 0.17 11.62
CA GLY A 119 -2.95 0.60 12.73
C GLY A 119 -2.19 0.81 14.06
N ASN A 120 -2.91 1.03 15.16
CA ASN A 120 -2.35 1.19 16.52
C ASN A 120 -1.73 -0.11 17.10
N LEU A 121 -1.07 -0.94 16.29
CA LEU A 121 -0.34 -2.12 16.76
C LEU A 121 0.97 -1.76 17.51
N ASP A 122 1.29 -0.47 17.65
CA ASP A 122 2.41 0.07 18.42
C ASP A 122 2.07 0.36 19.92
N LEU A 123 0.91 -0.11 20.44
CA LEU A 123 0.49 0.06 21.85
C LEU A 123 0.46 -1.24 22.67
N GLN A 124 1.36 -2.19 22.40
CA GLN A 124 1.64 -3.30 23.34
C GLN A 124 3.08 -3.24 23.84
#